data_AF-A0A4P2QJ67-F1
#
_entry.id   AF-A0A4P2QJ67-F1
#
_cell.length_a   1.000
_cell.length_b   1.000
_cell.length_c   1.000
_cell.angle_alpha   90.00
_cell.angle_beta   90.00
_cell.angle_gamma   90.00
#
_symmetry.space_group_name_H-M   'P 1'
#
loop_
_entity.id
_entity.type
_entity.pdbx_description
1 polymer ?
#
loop_
_entity_poly.entity_id
_entity_poly.type
_entity_poly.pdbx_seq_one_letter_code
_entity_poly.pdbx_strand_id
1 'polypeptide(L)'
;MPVRNGSALRAPRALLAIAAGGLVAGAAAAQAPPRDAQAEAALNEAMRVDYLETRFDQAERKLRAAIDACGASECSPAMKARLFIALGSVLAQGRKELGDARDAFADALRIDPSAKLNPDLATPEVSFAFEQARAATGVGAPAAAGPELQIAPPAEQRIRTPVPIYVEVPAELLPGVKQVTLWYQAPGEREYRPLVMKKLRGQGFGINVPCAAASAEGTLRYHVAAVDEDGAILASAGARDAPLTTEIKARITSAPPRWPGHAPPAMCAAPEQERPRQCIDDRQCSRGLTCVRGACVARPPAEAAPSVPRSWVGLTFSPDVALFSGREVCSLASQERGNFVCLRGDGTRYDGAPTPGVANDVNLGFALATSRVALAYDRLVLDNLTVGGRVGFAAGGTTGGGASFLPLHLEARAQYFLMARPFAELGARPFVLAAAGVAQVDAEVDVEVLEDAAACGAGPAITSPCTRPGRSGRVEERQQTLAATRQAGQGFASLGAGVAYAPLEAVSLNLALRASLTFPAVTAVLSPEVGLSLGF
;
A
#
# COMPACT_ATOMS: atom_id res chain seq x y z
N MET A 1 -44.05 36.90 9.45
CA MET A 1 -45.44 36.77 8.95
C MET A 1 -45.45 35.76 7.82
N PRO A 2 -46.04 34.57 8.00
CA PRO A 2 -46.36 33.68 6.87
C PRO A 2 -47.88 33.71 6.59
N VAL A 3 -48.25 33.78 5.31
CA VAL A 3 -49.63 33.56 4.86
C VAL A 3 -49.77 32.09 4.47
N ARG A 4 -50.63 31.38 5.21
CA ARG A 4 -51.20 30.07 4.87
C ARG A 4 -52.48 30.27 4.07
N ASN A 5 -52.72 29.38 3.11
CA ASN A 5 -54.02 28.85 2.64
C ASN A 5 -53.68 27.84 1.54
N GLY A 6 -54.32 26.69 1.34
CA GLY A 6 -55.49 25.97 1.84
C GLY A 6 -55.48 24.64 1.04
N SER A 7 -56.40 23.69 1.10
CA SER A 7 -57.64 23.45 1.80
C SER A 7 -57.93 21.95 1.66
N ALA A 8 -58.62 21.40 2.64
CA ALA A 8 -59.08 20.02 2.71
C ALA A 8 -60.29 19.74 1.81
N LEU A 9 -60.49 18.46 1.46
CA LEU A 9 -61.79 17.90 1.07
C LEU A 9 -62.00 16.54 1.76
N ARG A 10 -63.11 16.47 2.51
CA ARG A 10 -63.79 15.31 3.14
C ARG A 10 -64.46 14.46 2.02
N ALA A 11 -64.96 13.22 2.14
CA ALA A 11 -65.43 12.27 3.18
C ALA A 11 -65.76 10.93 2.40
N PRO A 12 -66.48 9.89 2.89
CA PRO A 12 -67.05 9.58 4.21
C PRO A 12 -66.76 8.14 4.75
N ARG A 13 -67.27 7.88 5.95
CA ARG A 13 -67.30 6.62 6.71
C ARG A 13 -68.33 5.61 6.17
N ALA A 14 -68.04 4.31 6.32
CA ALA A 14 -69.03 3.28 6.58
C ALA A 14 -68.46 2.22 7.52
N LEU A 15 -69.17 1.96 8.62
CA LEU A 15 -68.95 0.88 9.59
C LEU A 15 -69.61 -0.41 9.07
N LEU A 16 -68.93 -1.55 9.21
CA LEU A 16 -69.61 -2.82 9.48
C LEU A 16 -68.62 -3.79 10.16
N ALA A 17 -68.99 -4.26 11.34
CA ALA A 17 -68.28 -5.31 12.08
C ALA A 17 -69.06 -6.63 11.92
N ILE A 18 -68.40 -7.70 11.49
CA ILE A 18 -68.80 -9.09 11.74
C ILE A 18 -67.52 -9.92 11.92
N ALA A 19 -67.43 -10.62 13.05
CA ALA A 19 -66.37 -11.55 13.40
C ALA A 19 -66.68 -12.97 12.87
N ALA A 20 -65.67 -13.68 12.36
CA ALA A 20 -65.59 -15.15 12.38
C ALA A 20 -64.13 -15.58 12.10
N GLY A 21 -63.59 -16.44 12.97
CA GLY A 21 -62.17 -16.80 13.02
C GLY A 21 -61.68 -17.82 11.98
N GLY A 22 -60.37 -18.06 12.01
CA GLY A 22 -59.73 -19.19 11.36
C GLY A 22 -58.27 -18.95 10.93
N LEU A 23 -57.35 -19.39 11.79
CA LEU A 23 -55.95 -19.79 11.50
C LEU A 23 -55.06 -18.83 10.68
N VAL A 24 -54.23 -18.06 11.39
CA VAL A 24 -52.91 -17.62 10.87
C VAL A 24 -51.85 -18.21 11.79
N ALA A 25 -50.96 -19.01 11.20
CA ALA A 25 -49.79 -19.56 11.85
C ALA A 25 -48.93 -18.42 12.42
N GLY A 26 -48.75 -18.43 13.74
CA GLY A 26 -47.91 -17.47 14.43
C GLY A 26 -46.43 -17.72 14.13
N ALA A 27 -45.77 -16.76 13.50
CA ALA A 27 -44.35 -16.53 13.72
C ALA A 27 -44.23 -15.73 15.02
N ALA A 28 -43.68 -16.34 16.05
CA ALA A 28 -43.35 -15.66 17.30
C ALA A 28 -42.32 -14.55 17.02
N ALA A 29 -42.74 -13.29 17.11
CA ALA A 29 -41.80 -12.17 17.21
C ALA A 29 -41.17 -12.22 18.62
N ALA A 30 -39.91 -12.66 18.69
CA ALA A 30 -39.12 -12.57 19.89
C ALA A 30 -38.90 -11.09 20.26
N GLN A 31 -39.51 -10.62 21.35
CA GLN A 31 -39.22 -9.32 21.93
C GLN A 31 -37.81 -9.36 22.55
N ALA A 32 -36.90 -8.49 22.08
CA ALA A 32 -35.56 -8.36 22.65
C ALA A 32 -35.65 -7.90 24.14
N PRO A 33 -34.75 -8.35 25.03
CA PRO A 33 -34.69 -7.94 26.42
C PRO A 33 -34.63 -6.41 26.60
N PRO A 34 -35.11 -5.88 27.75
CA PRO A 34 -35.43 -4.47 27.91
C PRO A 34 -34.24 -3.50 27.80
N ARG A 35 -32.99 -3.96 27.96
CA ARG A 35 -31.79 -3.10 27.87
C ARG A 35 -30.90 -3.33 26.66
N ASP A 36 -31.25 -4.25 25.76
CA ASP A 36 -30.42 -4.55 24.57
C ASP A 36 -30.21 -3.31 23.69
N ALA A 37 -31.25 -2.49 23.49
CA ALA A 37 -31.16 -1.27 22.70
C ALA A 37 -30.21 -0.22 23.33
N GLN A 38 -30.19 -0.13 24.66
CA GLN A 38 -29.29 0.79 25.37
C GLN A 38 -27.84 0.29 25.31
N ALA A 39 -27.63 -1.02 25.51
CA ALA A 39 -26.33 -1.67 25.36
C ALA A 39 -25.77 -1.53 23.94
N GLU A 40 -26.62 -1.68 22.92
CA GLU A 40 -26.23 -1.51 21.51
C GLU A 40 -25.84 -0.07 21.19
N ALA A 41 -26.54 0.92 21.74
CA ALA A 41 -26.16 2.32 21.61
C ALA A 41 -24.77 2.60 22.22
N ALA A 42 -24.53 2.10 23.44
CA ALA A 42 -23.25 2.25 24.12
C ALA A 42 -22.11 1.54 23.37
N LEU A 43 -22.36 0.33 22.85
CA LEU A 43 -21.43 -0.41 21.99
C LEU A 43 -21.06 0.38 20.74
N ASN A 44 -22.05 0.93 20.04
CA ASN A 44 -21.83 1.71 18.82
C ASN A 44 -21.03 2.98 19.11
N GLU A 45 -21.33 3.70 20.19
CA GLU A 45 -20.60 4.90 20.55
C GLU A 45 -19.15 4.58 20.97
N ALA A 46 -18.94 3.51 21.74
CA ALA A 46 -17.60 3.06 22.12
C ALA A 46 -16.76 2.64 20.91
N MET A 47 -17.31 1.86 19.98
CA MET A 47 -16.54 1.27 18.89
C MET A 47 -16.49 2.12 17.62
N ARG A 48 -17.53 2.89 17.32
CA ARG A 48 -17.59 3.71 16.09
C ARG A 48 -17.20 5.16 16.32
N VAL A 49 -17.09 5.61 17.57
CA VAL A 49 -16.65 6.96 17.88
C VAL A 49 -15.38 6.89 18.71
N ASP A 50 -15.44 6.40 19.94
CA ASP A 50 -14.30 6.49 20.86
C ASP A 50 -13.10 5.67 20.39
N TYR A 51 -13.33 4.45 19.91
CA TYR A 51 -12.26 3.60 19.40
C TYR A 51 -11.62 4.14 18.10
N LEU A 52 -12.44 4.62 17.16
CA LEU A 52 -11.95 5.19 15.89
C LEU A 52 -11.19 6.50 16.10
N GLU A 53 -11.61 7.30 17.08
CA GLU A 53 -10.91 8.51 17.49
C GLU A 53 -9.76 8.24 18.48
N THR A 54 -9.37 6.98 18.68
CA THR A 54 -8.27 6.54 19.55
C THR A 54 -8.44 6.89 21.04
N ARG A 55 -9.67 7.17 21.49
CA ARG A 55 -10.05 7.43 22.89
C ARG A 55 -10.30 6.12 23.64
N PHE A 56 -9.31 5.25 23.68
CA PHE A 56 -9.44 3.88 24.19
C PHE A 56 -9.89 3.81 25.66
N ASP A 57 -9.44 4.72 26.52
CA ASP A 57 -9.88 4.78 27.92
C ASP A 57 -11.38 5.09 28.05
N GLN A 58 -11.92 5.90 27.13
CA GLN A 58 -13.35 6.24 27.11
C GLN A 58 -14.17 5.07 26.60
N ALA A 59 -13.71 4.43 25.52
CA ALA A 59 -14.32 3.21 24.97
C ALA A 59 -14.36 2.09 26.02
N GLU A 60 -13.26 1.84 26.72
CA GLU A 60 -13.18 0.83 27.78
C GLU A 60 -14.18 1.11 28.90
N ARG A 61 -14.16 2.33 29.48
CA ARG A 61 -15.10 2.70 30.56
C ARG A 61 -16.56 2.56 30.14
N LYS A 62 -16.88 2.98 28.91
CA LYS A 62 -18.24 2.91 28.37
C LYS A 62 -18.71 1.47 28.17
N LEU A 63 -17.84 0.60 27.65
CA LEU A 63 -18.12 -0.83 27.47
C LEU A 63 -18.29 -1.54 28.83
N ARG A 64 -17.42 -1.28 29.81
CA ARG A 64 -17.57 -1.83 31.17
C ARG A 64 -18.88 -1.38 31.83
N ALA A 65 -19.21 -0.09 31.75
CA ALA A 65 -20.46 0.43 32.29
C ALA A 65 -21.71 -0.21 31.62
N ALA A 66 -21.65 -0.46 30.31
CA ALA A 66 -22.73 -1.16 29.60
C ALA A 66 -22.85 -2.63 30.03
N ILE A 67 -21.72 -3.33 30.22
CA ILE A 67 -21.68 -4.72 30.72
C ILE A 67 -22.27 -4.79 32.13
N ASP A 68 -21.91 -3.87 33.02
CA ASP A 68 -22.41 -3.80 34.38
C ASP A 68 -23.92 -3.51 34.40
N ALA A 69 -24.39 -2.58 33.56
CA ALA A 69 -25.80 -2.24 33.42
C ALA A 69 -26.66 -3.39 32.87
N CYS A 70 -26.06 -4.33 32.12
CA CYS A 70 -26.72 -5.54 31.65
C CYS A 70 -26.95 -6.58 32.77
N GLY A 71 -26.20 -6.52 33.88
CA GLY A 71 -26.38 -7.41 35.03
C GLY A 71 -26.42 -8.90 34.64
N ALA A 72 -27.20 -9.70 35.36
CA ALA A 72 -27.37 -11.13 35.05
C ALA A 72 -28.38 -11.41 33.93
N SER A 73 -29.43 -10.58 33.79
CA SER A 73 -30.58 -10.90 32.94
C SER A 73 -31.19 -9.70 32.19
N GLU A 74 -30.64 -8.49 32.32
CA GLU A 74 -31.23 -7.29 31.71
C GLU A 74 -30.93 -7.15 30.22
N CYS A 75 -29.87 -7.82 29.73
CA CYS A 75 -29.53 -7.94 28.32
C CYS A 75 -29.54 -9.40 27.86
N SER A 76 -29.75 -9.62 26.57
CA SER A 76 -29.62 -10.93 25.95
C SER A 76 -28.18 -11.46 26.07
N PRO A 77 -27.99 -12.79 26.15
CA PRO A 77 -26.66 -13.40 26.12
C PRO A 77 -25.85 -12.96 24.90
N ALA A 78 -26.48 -12.87 23.74
CA ALA A 78 -25.85 -12.41 22.51
C ALA A 78 -25.36 -10.96 22.60
N MET A 79 -26.17 -10.03 23.13
CA MET A 79 -25.74 -8.64 23.32
C MET A 79 -24.59 -8.54 24.33
N LYS A 80 -24.70 -9.25 25.45
CA LYS A 80 -23.66 -9.25 26.49
C LYS A 80 -22.33 -9.83 25.98
N ALA A 81 -22.39 -10.92 25.22
CA ALA A 81 -21.20 -11.47 24.56
C ALA A 81 -20.57 -10.47 23.59
N ARG A 82 -21.36 -9.77 22.77
CA ARG A 82 -20.86 -8.73 21.85
C ARG A 82 -20.16 -7.58 22.57
N LEU A 83 -20.67 -7.16 23.74
CA LEU A 83 -19.99 -6.15 24.56
C LEU A 83 -18.63 -6.62 25.07
N PHE A 84 -18.53 -7.88 25.52
CA PHE A 84 -17.26 -8.45 25.95
C PHE A 84 -16.26 -8.66 24.80
N ILE A 85 -16.74 -9.05 23.61
CA ILE A 85 -15.90 -9.08 22.39
C ILE A 85 -15.34 -7.69 22.09
N ALA A 86 -16.18 -6.66 22.12
CA ALA A 86 -15.74 -5.29 21.88
C ALA A 86 -14.73 -4.81 22.93
N LEU A 87 -14.98 -5.09 24.22
CA LEU A 87 -14.07 -4.75 25.31
C LEU A 87 -12.70 -5.43 25.14
N GLY A 88 -12.69 -6.72 24.80
CA GLY A 88 -11.46 -7.45 24.51
C GLY A 88 -10.66 -6.85 23.36
N SER A 89 -11.34 -6.41 22.28
CA SER A 89 -10.68 -5.72 21.15
C SER A 89 -10.06 -4.39 21.56
N VAL A 90 -10.75 -3.58 22.38
CA VAL A 90 -10.21 -2.31 22.90
C VAL A 90 -8.99 -2.56 23.79
N LEU A 91 -9.05 -3.55 24.67
CA LEU A 91 -7.96 -3.88 25.59
C LEU A 91 -6.73 -4.41 24.84
N ALA A 92 -6.92 -5.30 23.86
CA ALA A 92 -5.83 -5.89 23.11
C ALA A 92 -5.12 -4.89 22.18
N GLN A 93 -5.89 -4.17 21.35
CA GLN A 93 -5.30 -3.27 20.35
C GLN A 93 -5.05 -1.87 20.90
N GLY A 94 -6.03 -1.28 21.60
CA GLY A 94 -5.98 0.11 22.05
C GLY A 94 -5.14 0.32 23.31
N ARG A 95 -5.20 -0.61 24.26
CA ARG A 95 -4.51 -0.54 25.55
C ARG A 95 -3.27 -1.42 25.65
N LYS A 96 -3.11 -2.39 24.74
CA LYS A 96 -2.04 -3.41 24.75
C LYS A 96 -2.03 -4.27 26.02
N GLU A 97 -3.20 -4.44 26.62
CA GLU A 97 -3.44 -5.21 27.84
C GLU A 97 -3.95 -6.61 27.47
N LEU A 98 -3.05 -7.46 26.97
CA LEU A 98 -3.40 -8.76 26.41
C LEU A 98 -3.96 -9.77 27.44
N GLY A 99 -3.63 -9.61 28.73
CA GLY A 99 -4.20 -10.44 29.80
C GLY A 99 -5.69 -10.16 29.97
N ASP A 100 -6.01 -8.92 30.28
CA ASP A 100 -7.38 -8.43 30.47
C ASP A 100 -8.25 -8.62 29.21
N ALA A 101 -7.65 -8.49 28.03
CA ALA A 101 -8.33 -8.79 26.77
C ALA A 101 -8.75 -10.26 26.67
N ARG A 102 -7.88 -11.21 27.05
CA ARG A 102 -8.21 -12.65 27.07
C ARG A 102 -9.33 -12.94 28.05
N ASP A 103 -9.29 -12.34 29.22
CA ASP A 103 -10.33 -12.53 30.25
C ASP A 103 -11.68 -12.04 29.73
N ALA A 104 -11.73 -10.86 29.11
CA ALA A 104 -12.95 -10.33 28.49
C ALA A 104 -13.46 -11.24 27.36
N PHE A 105 -12.59 -11.73 26.48
CA PHE A 105 -12.99 -12.70 25.45
C PHE A 105 -13.48 -14.02 26.04
N ALA A 106 -12.88 -14.48 27.14
CA ALA A 106 -13.30 -15.70 27.82
C ALA A 106 -14.68 -15.52 28.46
N ASP A 107 -14.97 -14.35 29.02
CA ASP A 107 -16.31 -13.99 29.49
C ASP A 107 -17.33 -14.01 28.34
N ALA A 108 -16.99 -13.46 27.18
CA ALA A 108 -17.86 -13.50 26.00
C ALA A 108 -18.21 -14.94 25.60
N LEU A 109 -17.20 -15.80 25.51
CA LEU A 109 -17.34 -17.18 25.05
C LEU A 109 -18.10 -18.06 26.06
N ARG A 110 -17.96 -17.79 27.37
CA ARG A 110 -18.76 -18.46 28.40
C ARG A 110 -20.24 -18.08 28.32
N ILE A 111 -20.56 -16.88 27.85
CA ILE A 111 -21.94 -16.40 27.68
C ILE A 111 -22.54 -16.91 26.36
N ASP A 112 -21.79 -16.77 25.26
CA ASP A 112 -22.16 -17.25 23.93
C ASP A 112 -20.98 -18.01 23.32
N PRO A 113 -21.03 -19.36 23.35
CA PRO A 113 -20.01 -20.20 22.76
C PRO A 113 -19.78 -20.01 21.25
N SER A 114 -20.74 -19.37 20.56
CA SER A 114 -20.67 -19.10 19.13
C SER A 114 -20.16 -17.69 18.78
N ALA A 115 -19.82 -16.87 19.79
CA ALA A 115 -19.31 -15.52 19.60
C ALA A 115 -18.06 -15.51 18.70
N LYS A 116 -17.98 -14.50 17.82
CA LYS A 116 -16.90 -14.34 16.85
C LYS A 116 -16.33 -12.93 16.91
N LEU A 117 -15.05 -12.81 16.59
CA LEU A 117 -14.44 -11.51 16.34
C LEU A 117 -15.09 -10.83 15.12
N ASN A 118 -15.21 -9.51 15.19
CA ASN A 118 -15.48 -8.71 14.01
C ASN A 118 -14.21 -8.69 13.13
N PRO A 119 -14.28 -9.09 11.84
CA PRO A 119 -13.14 -9.04 10.92
C PRO A 119 -12.46 -7.68 10.86
N ASP A 120 -13.23 -6.58 10.98
CA ASP A 120 -12.69 -5.21 10.93
C ASP A 120 -11.81 -4.86 12.14
N LEU A 121 -11.86 -5.68 13.20
CA LEU A 121 -11.14 -5.50 14.45
C LEU A 121 -10.13 -6.63 14.72
N ALA A 122 -10.00 -7.60 13.80
CA ALA A 122 -9.19 -8.80 13.96
C ALA A 122 -7.71 -8.55 13.64
N THR A 123 -7.06 -7.61 14.35
CA THR A 123 -5.60 -7.44 14.25
C THR A 123 -4.88 -8.63 14.88
N PRO A 124 -3.59 -8.87 14.58
CA PRO A 124 -2.86 -10.02 15.10
C PRO A 124 -2.91 -10.17 16.62
N GLU A 125 -2.85 -9.05 17.36
CA GLU A 125 -2.92 -9.02 18.82
C GLU A 125 -4.30 -9.40 19.34
N VAL A 126 -5.36 -8.93 18.67
CA VAL A 126 -6.77 -9.21 19.00
C VAL A 126 -7.08 -10.68 18.73
N SER A 127 -6.71 -11.19 17.55
CA SER A 127 -6.87 -12.59 17.17
C SER A 127 -6.11 -13.53 18.11
N PHE A 128 -4.88 -13.18 18.47
CA PHE A 128 -4.07 -13.95 19.41
C PHE A 128 -4.68 -14.01 20.82
N ALA A 129 -5.25 -12.93 21.32
CA ALA A 129 -5.93 -12.91 22.62
C ALA A 129 -7.25 -13.69 22.58
N PHE A 130 -8.03 -13.57 21.51
CA PHE A 130 -9.29 -14.28 21.34
C PHE A 130 -9.11 -15.81 21.25
N GLU A 131 -8.15 -16.29 20.47
CA GLU A 131 -7.90 -17.74 20.36
C GLU A 131 -7.39 -18.33 21.68
N GLN A 132 -6.62 -17.58 22.48
CA GLN A 132 -6.25 -18.01 23.82
C GLN A 132 -7.45 -18.10 24.77
N ALA A 133 -8.41 -17.19 24.64
CA ALA A 133 -9.65 -17.24 25.41
C ALA A 133 -10.53 -18.44 25.00
N ARG A 134 -10.60 -18.78 23.71
CA ARG A 134 -11.27 -20.00 23.21
C ARG A 134 -10.65 -21.26 23.80
N ALA A 135 -9.32 -21.35 23.76
CA ALA A 135 -8.59 -22.45 24.37
C ALA A 135 -8.84 -22.55 25.89
N ALA A 136 -8.88 -21.43 26.61
CA ALA A 136 -9.08 -21.39 28.06
C ALA A 136 -10.53 -21.71 28.51
N THR A 137 -11.53 -21.45 27.65
CA THR A 137 -12.95 -21.66 27.98
C THR A 137 -13.50 -23.01 27.54
N GLY A 138 -12.72 -23.79 26.79
CA GLY A 138 -13.20 -25.05 26.20
C GLY A 138 -14.31 -24.84 25.15
N VAL A 139 -14.60 -23.58 24.78
CA VAL A 139 -15.49 -23.19 23.70
C VAL A 139 -14.67 -23.21 22.42
N GLY A 140 -14.80 -24.32 21.69
CA GLY A 140 -13.73 -24.75 20.80
C GLY A 140 -12.60 -25.40 21.57
N ALA A 141 -12.92 -26.17 22.64
CA ALA A 141 -12.03 -27.23 23.11
C ALA A 141 -11.51 -27.95 21.87
N PRO A 142 -10.20 -28.27 21.81
CA PRO A 142 -9.72 -29.09 20.73
C PRO A 142 -10.60 -30.33 20.72
N ALA A 143 -11.23 -30.58 19.58
CA ALA A 143 -11.68 -31.92 19.28
C ALA A 143 -10.56 -32.86 19.71
N ALA A 144 -10.92 -33.96 20.37
CA ALA A 144 -10.04 -35.09 20.59
C ALA A 144 -9.07 -35.22 19.41
N ALA A 145 -7.77 -35.05 19.70
CA ALA A 145 -6.67 -35.11 18.74
C ALA A 145 -7.00 -34.48 17.38
N GLY A 146 -6.92 -33.16 17.29
CA GLY A 146 -6.44 -32.57 16.03
C GLY A 146 -5.15 -33.29 15.60
N PRO A 147 -4.86 -33.42 14.30
CA PRO A 147 -3.77 -34.26 13.80
C PRO A 147 -2.48 -34.08 14.62
N GLU A 148 -1.91 -35.17 15.10
CA GLU A 148 -0.73 -35.12 15.97
C GLU A 148 0.54 -34.92 15.14
N LEU A 149 1.44 -34.07 15.62
CA LEU A 149 2.80 -34.00 15.06
C LEU A 149 3.55 -35.27 15.46
N GLN A 150 4.19 -35.93 14.51
CA GLN A 150 5.02 -37.08 14.84
C GLN A 150 6.31 -36.58 15.49
N ILE A 151 6.50 -36.92 16.77
CA ILE A 151 7.68 -36.53 17.54
C ILE A 151 8.18 -37.73 18.34
N ALA A 152 9.50 -37.86 18.43
CA ALA A 152 10.17 -38.75 19.37
C ALA A 152 10.92 -37.90 20.40
N PRO A 153 10.32 -37.59 21.57
CA PRO A 153 10.98 -36.84 22.63
C PRO A 153 12.31 -37.50 23.04
N PRO A 154 13.43 -36.75 23.08
CA PRO A 154 14.64 -37.25 23.70
C PRO A 154 14.36 -37.61 25.16
N ALA A 155 14.67 -38.85 25.56
CA ALA A 155 14.45 -39.29 26.94
C ALA A 155 15.35 -38.52 27.92
N GLU A 156 16.62 -38.31 27.55
CA GLU A 156 17.60 -37.60 28.36
C GLU A 156 18.57 -36.77 27.53
N GLN A 157 19.12 -35.70 28.12
CA GLN A 157 20.19 -34.89 27.55
C GLN A 157 21.19 -34.47 28.63
N ARG A 158 22.47 -34.38 28.26
CA ARG A 158 23.53 -33.95 29.17
C ARG A 158 23.45 -32.45 29.45
N ILE A 159 23.69 -32.04 30.69
CA ILE A 159 23.84 -30.62 31.07
C ILE A 159 24.78 -29.89 30.12
N ARG A 160 24.50 -28.60 29.88
CA ARG A 160 25.25 -27.72 28.97
C ARG A 160 25.34 -28.25 27.54
N THR A 161 24.36 -29.03 27.10
CA THR A 161 24.26 -29.51 25.71
C THR A 161 22.93 -29.04 25.13
N PRO A 162 22.88 -28.53 23.88
CA PRO A 162 21.61 -28.18 23.25
C PRO A 162 20.70 -29.41 23.17
N VAL A 163 19.39 -29.24 23.39
CA VAL A 163 18.42 -30.35 23.25
C VAL A 163 17.86 -30.34 21.83
N PRO A 164 18.22 -31.30 20.96
CA PRO A 164 17.73 -31.33 19.59
C PRO A 164 16.30 -31.89 19.56
N ILE A 165 15.34 -31.07 19.13
CA ILE A 165 13.95 -31.48 18.93
C ILE A 165 13.64 -31.51 17.45
N TYR A 166 13.03 -32.62 17.01
CA TYR A 166 12.61 -32.87 15.64
C TYR A 166 11.15 -33.31 15.63
N VAL A 167 10.37 -32.76 14.70
CA VAL A 167 8.97 -33.13 14.48
C VAL A 167 8.72 -33.33 12.99
N GLU A 168 7.80 -34.25 12.66
CA GLU A 168 7.28 -34.40 11.30
C GLU A 168 5.82 -33.98 11.26
N VAL A 169 5.50 -33.12 10.29
CA VAL A 169 4.13 -32.70 10.01
C VAL A 169 3.51 -33.72 9.04
N PRO A 170 2.29 -34.23 9.30
CA PRO A 170 1.56 -35.08 8.35
C PRO A 170 1.52 -34.49 6.94
N ALA A 171 1.68 -35.32 5.90
CA ALA A 171 1.87 -34.87 4.52
C ALA A 171 0.71 -33.99 4.03
N GLU A 172 -0.49 -34.33 4.50
CA GLU A 172 -1.75 -33.71 4.12
C GLU A 172 -1.86 -32.27 4.64
N LEU A 173 -1.20 -31.97 5.77
CA LEU A 173 -1.24 -30.67 6.42
C LEU A 173 -0.08 -29.76 6.00
N LEU A 174 1.02 -30.33 5.54
CA LEU A 174 2.25 -29.61 5.21
C LEU A 174 2.06 -28.41 4.27
N PRO A 175 1.16 -28.41 3.26
CA PRO A 175 0.90 -27.25 2.41
C PRO A 175 0.28 -26.06 3.15
N GLY A 176 -0.50 -26.32 4.21
CA GLY A 176 -1.17 -25.29 5.03
C GLY A 176 -0.30 -24.73 6.15
N VAL A 177 0.77 -25.43 6.54
CA VAL A 177 1.65 -25.00 7.63
C VAL A 177 2.54 -23.83 7.21
N LYS A 178 2.38 -22.69 7.88
CA LYS A 178 3.25 -21.52 7.74
C LYS A 178 4.37 -21.49 8.76
N GLN A 179 4.07 -21.89 10.00
CA GLN A 179 5.03 -21.85 11.09
C GLN A 179 4.87 -23.05 12.01
N VAL A 180 6.00 -23.59 12.50
CA VAL A 180 6.01 -24.59 13.58
C VAL A 180 6.74 -23.97 14.76
N THR A 181 6.09 -23.94 15.92
CA THR A 181 6.62 -23.29 17.12
C THR A 181 6.71 -24.30 18.25
N LEU A 182 7.85 -24.33 18.93
CA LEU A 182 8.10 -25.09 20.15
C LEU A 182 8.13 -24.13 21.33
N TRP A 183 7.38 -24.41 22.38
CA TRP A 183 7.46 -23.68 23.63
C TRP A 183 8.09 -24.57 24.68
N TYR A 184 9.13 -24.10 25.36
CA TYR A 184 9.85 -24.87 26.38
C TYR A 184 9.91 -24.14 27.71
N GLN A 185 9.97 -24.92 28.79
CA GLN A 185 10.20 -24.48 30.16
C GLN A 185 11.43 -25.23 30.69
N ALA A 186 12.47 -24.48 31.06
CA ALA A 186 13.71 -25.06 31.56
C ALA A 186 13.54 -25.63 32.99
N PRO A 187 14.41 -26.55 33.43
CA PRO A 187 14.39 -27.03 34.81
C PRO A 187 14.46 -25.86 35.81
N GLY A 188 13.47 -25.77 36.70
CA GLY A 188 13.39 -24.73 37.73
C GLY A 188 12.76 -23.39 37.28
N GLU A 189 12.39 -23.24 36.00
CA GLU A 189 11.68 -22.06 35.51
C GLU A 189 10.15 -22.21 35.56
N ARG A 190 9.44 -21.08 35.62
CA ARG A 190 7.97 -21.04 35.71
C ARG A 190 7.28 -20.71 34.39
N GLU A 191 8.00 -20.16 33.42
CA GLU A 191 7.42 -19.67 32.17
C GLU A 191 7.88 -20.48 30.96
N TYR A 192 7.00 -20.59 29.98
CA TYR A 192 7.30 -21.19 28.68
C TYR A 192 7.83 -20.13 27.71
N ARG A 193 8.93 -20.43 27.03
CA ARG A 193 9.58 -19.56 26.04
C ARG A 193 9.42 -20.15 24.62
N PRO A 194 9.05 -19.35 23.61
CA PRO A 194 8.85 -19.83 22.25
C PRO A 194 10.16 -19.94 21.45
N LEU A 195 10.20 -20.91 20.54
CA LEU A 195 11.24 -21.13 19.53
C LEU A 195 10.59 -21.54 18.20
N VAL A 196 10.85 -20.79 17.14
CA VAL A 196 10.34 -21.12 15.80
C VAL A 196 11.23 -22.17 15.15
N MET A 197 10.66 -23.33 14.84
CA MET A 197 11.37 -24.46 14.25
C MET A 197 11.68 -24.19 12.77
N LYS A 198 12.84 -24.66 12.30
CA LYS A 198 13.24 -24.52 10.89
C LYS A 198 12.75 -25.72 10.09
N LYS A 199 12.20 -25.47 8.90
CA LYS A 199 11.89 -26.52 7.93
C LYS A 199 13.17 -27.22 7.49
N LEU A 200 13.17 -28.55 7.58
CA LEU A 200 14.22 -29.42 7.08
C LEU A 200 13.75 -30.06 5.76
N ARG A 201 14.32 -31.20 5.36
CA ARG A 201 13.87 -31.92 4.16
C ARG A 201 12.56 -32.66 4.42
N GLY A 202 11.72 -32.74 3.39
CA GLY A 202 10.44 -33.45 3.47
C GLY A 202 9.46 -32.82 4.46
N GLN A 203 8.94 -33.65 5.36
CA GLN A 203 7.95 -33.29 6.39
C GLN A 203 8.59 -32.77 7.69
N GLY A 204 9.92 -32.82 7.80
CA GLY A 204 10.64 -32.58 9.04
C GLY A 204 10.85 -31.11 9.37
N PHE A 205 10.71 -30.76 10.64
CA PHE A 205 11.10 -29.48 11.22
C PHE A 205 11.99 -29.72 12.44
N GLY A 206 13.02 -28.90 12.62
CA GLY A 206 14.01 -29.07 13.69
C GLY A 206 14.39 -27.77 14.38
N ILE A 207 14.64 -27.85 15.68
CA ILE A 207 15.29 -26.79 16.47
C ILE A 207 16.09 -27.37 17.63
N ASN A 208 17.12 -26.64 18.05
CA ASN A 208 17.85 -26.93 19.27
C ASN A 208 17.34 -26.02 20.38
N VAL A 209 16.85 -26.59 21.47
CA VAL A 209 16.63 -25.84 22.70
C VAL A 209 18.02 -25.39 23.21
N PRO A 210 18.24 -24.09 23.47
CA PRO A 210 19.57 -23.56 23.78
C PRO A 210 20.23 -24.20 25.00
N CYS A 211 21.56 -24.25 25.03
CA CYS A 211 22.34 -24.76 26.17
C CYS A 211 21.97 -24.12 27.51
N ALA A 212 21.60 -22.84 27.51
CA ALA A 212 21.18 -22.13 28.72
C ALA A 212 19.93 -22.75 29.37
N ALA A 213 19.05 -23.37 28.59
CA ALA A 213 17.87 -24.08 29.11
C ALA A 213 18.19 -25.47 29.66
N ALA A 214 19.42 -25.96 29.46
CA ALA A 214 19.91 -27.25 29.95
C ALA A 214 21.12 -27.05 30.90
N SER A 215 21.20 -25.91 31.59
CA SER A 215 22.33 -25.58 32.47
C SER A 215 22.28 -26.26 33.84
N ALA A 216 21.11 -26.72 34.26
CA ALA A 216 20.87 -27.42 35.53
C ALA A 216 20.20 -28.77 35.29
N GLU A 217 20.38 -29.71 36.21
CA GLU A 217 19.66 -30.99 36.19
C GLU A 217 18.17 -30.80 36.46
N GLY A 218 17.36 -31.69 35.90
CA GLY A 218 15.90 -31.73 36.09
C GLY A 218 15.14 -31.83 34.77
N THR A 219 13.82 -31.72 34.84
CA THR A 219 12.94 -31.96 33.69
C THR A 219 12.79 -30.71 32.82
N LEU A 220 13.22 -30.79 31.56
CA LEU A 220 12.83 -29.85 30.52
C LEU A 220 11.44 -30.23 30.02
N ARG A 221 10.50 -29.27 30.04
CA ARG A 221 9.12 -29.47 29.55
C ARG A 221 8.89 -28.68 28.28
N TYR A 222 8.16 -29.22 27.32
CA TYR A 222 7.83 -28.50 26.10
C TYR A 222 6.57 -29.01 25.41
N HIS A 223 6.01 -28.17 24.55
CA HIS A 223 4.95 -28.55 23.61
C HIS A 223 5.21 -27.89 22.25
N VAL A 224 4.63 -28.45 21.19
CA VAL A 224 4.86 -27.99 19.81
C VAL A 224 3.53 -27.83 19.09
N ALA A 225 3.39 -26.77 18.28
CA ALA A 225 2.24 -26.58 17.41
C ALA A 225 2.67 -26.10 16.02
N ALA A 226 2.05 -26.66 14.99
CA ALA A 226 2.09 -26.18 13.62
C ALA A 226 0.85 -25.33 13.36
N VAL A 227 1.04 -24.14 12.79
CA VAL A 227 -0.02 -23.15 12.55
C VAL A 227 -0.07 -22.72 11.08
N ASP A 228 -1.25 -22.29 10.64
CA ASP A 228 -1.49 -21.70 9.32
C ASP A 228 -1.18 -20.19 9.29
N GLU A 229 -1.65 -19.51 8.23
CA GLU A 229 -1.45 -18.07 8.00
C GLU A 229 -2.17 -17.20 9.02
N ASP A 230 -3.32 -17.68 9.51
CA ASP A 230 -4.18 -16.98 10.45
C ASP A 230 -3.81 -17.31 11.91
N GLY A 231 -2.79 -18.16 12.11
CA GLY A 231 -2.32 -18.59 13.42
C GLY A 231 -3.16 -19.71 14.04
N ALA A 232 -4.07 -20.33 13.28
CA ALA A 232 -4.85 -21.47 13.76
C ALA A 232 -3.97 -22.72 13.83
N ILE A 233 -4.14 -23.51 14.89
CA ILE A 233 -3.36 -24.74 15.11
C ILE A 233 -3.87 -25.84 14.18
N LEU A 234 -3.01 -26.27 13.25
CA LEU A 234 -3.27 -27.37 12.32
C LEU A 234 -2.92 -28.74 12.91
N ALA A 235 -1.83 -28.79 13.69
CA ALA A 235 -1.35 -30.00 14.35
C ALA A 235 -0.54 -29.65 15.59
N SER A 236 -0.51 -30.53 16.60
CA SER A 236 0.25 -30.30 17.82
C SER A 236 0.86 -31.57 18.41
N ALA A 237 1.83 -31.42 19.31
CA ALA A 237 2.40 -32.49 20.10
C ALA A 237 2.69 -31.99 21.53
N GLY A 238 2.08 -32.66 22.50
CA GLY A 238 2.00 -32.19 23.89
C GLY A 238 1.12 -30.95 24.07
N ALA A 239 0.88 -30.59 25.32
CA ALA A 239 0.12 -29.40 25.71
C ALA A 239 0.75 -28.75 26.96
N ARG A 240 0.23 -27.60 27.41
CA ARG A 240 0.74 -26.95 28.63
C ARG A 240 0.44 -27.75 29.90
N ASP A 241 -0.71 -28.39 29.96
CA ASP A 241 -1.18 -29.24 31.04
C ASP A 241 -0.70 -30.70 30.92
N ALA A 242 -0.33 -31.13 29.72
CA ALA A 242 0.32 -32.41 29.45
C ALA A 242 1.56 -32.24 28.53
N PRO A 243 2.67 -31.66 29.04
CA PRO A 243 3.84 -31.38 28.22
C PRO A 243 4.67 -32.63 27.94
N LEU A 244 5.39 -32.60 26.82
CA LEU A 244 6.48 -33.53 26.54
C LEU A 244 7.67 -33.20 27.43
N THR A 245 8.47 -34.21 27.76
CA THR A 245 9.57 -34.07 28.73
C THR A 245 10.88 -34.67 28.24
N THR A 246 11.98 -34.01 28.56
CA THR A 246 13.34 -34.54 28.43
C THR A 246 14.09 -34.33 29.75
N GLU A 247 14.71 -35.38 30.27
CA GLU A 247 15.48 -35.31 31.51
C GLU A 247 16.88 -34.74 31.28
N ILE A 248 17.22 -33.63 31.94
CA ILE A 248 18.55 -33.03 31.88
C ILE A 248 19.41 -33.61 33.01
N LYS A 249 20.53 -34.26 32.67
CA LYS A 249 21.40 -35.00 33.61
C LYS A 249 22.87 -34.65 33.46
N ALA A 250 23.68 -34.74 34.52
CA ALA A 250 25.13 -34.52 34.43
C ALA A 250 25.84 -35.57 33.56
N ARG A 251 25.35 -36.80 33.59
CA ARG A 251 25.76 -37.91 32.72
C ARG A 251 24.52 -38.62 32.20
N ILE A 252 24.56 -38.99 30.92
CA ILE A 252 23.54 -39.81 30.26
C ILE A 252 24.14 -41.19 29.99
N THR A 253 23.28 -42.19 29.94
CA THR A 253 23.64 -43.58 29.64
C THR A 253 23.17 -44.00 28.25
N SER A 254 22.20 -43.27 27.68
CA SER A 254 21.76 -43.46 26.30
C SER A 254 22.72 -42.83 25.29
N ALA A 255 22.56 -43.22 24.03
CA ALA A 255 23.16 -42.48 22.92
C ALA A 255 22.71 -41.01 22.96
N PRO A 256 23.61 -40.03 22.73
CA PRO A 256 23.23 -38.63 22.71
C PRO A 256 22.16 -38.34 21.64
N PRO A 257 21.11 -37.57 21.97
CA PRO A 257 20.02 -37.30 21.03
C PRO A 257 20.53 -36.47 19.85
N ARG A 258 19.93 -36.67 18.68
CA ARG A 258 20.31 -36.04 17.40
C ARG A 258 19.12 -35.99 16.46
N TRP A 259 19.14 -35.06 15.52
CA TRP A 259 18.19 -35.09 14.40
C TRP A 259 18.49 -36.24 13.44
N PRO A 260 17.48 -36.73 12.69
CA PRO A 260 17.71 -37.70 11.61
C PRO A 260 18.80 -37.22 10.65
N GLY A 261 19.79 -38.09 10.38
CA GLY A 261 20.90 -37.80 9.46
C GLY A 261 21.96 -36.81 9.98
N HIS A 262 21.91 -36.36 11.24
CA HIS A 262 22.86 -35.41 11.80
C HIS A 262 23.67 -36.02 12.96
N ALA A 263 24.83 -35.43 13.27
CA ALA A 263 25.58 -35.74 14.47
C ALA A 263 24.91 -35.12 15.72
N PRO A 264 25.06 -35.72 16.91
CA PRO A 264 24.59 -35.10 18.15
C PRO A 264 25.22 -33.73 18.37
N PRO A 265 24.49 -32.78 18.97
CA PRO A 265 25.04 -31.47 19.28
C PRO A 265 26.16 -31.60 20.32
N ALA A 266 27.24 -30.85 20.11
CA ALA A 266 28.35 -30.81 21.06
C ALA A 266 27.94 -30.10 22.36
N MET A 267 28.59 -30.47 23.46
CA MET A 267 28.49 -29.71 24.71
C MET A 267 28.98 -28.28 24.48
N CYS A 268 28.24 -27.30 25.01
CA CYS A 268 28.69 -25.93 25.05
C CYS A 268 29.90 -25.79 25.97
N ALA A 269 30.96 -25.14 25.48
CA ALA A 269 32.07 -24.71 26.31
C ALA A 269 31.59 -23.67 27.34
N ALA A 270 32.26 -23.60 28.50
CA ALA A 270 32.12 -22.47 29.43
C ALA A 270 32.47 -21.16 28.70
N PRO A 271 32.00 -19.98 29.15
CA PRO A 271 32.08 -18.79 28.33
C PRO A 271 33.56 -18.46 28.10
N GLU A 272 33.88 -18.37 26.81
CA GLU A 272 35.12 -17.90 26.23
C GLU A 272 36.21 -18.97 25.96
N GLN A 273 36.64 -18.95 24.70
CA GLN A 273 37.72 -19.70 24.05
C GLN A 273 37.34 -20.99 23.29
N GLU A 274 37.64 -20.93 21.99
CA GLU A 274 37.51 -21.95 20.93
C GLU A 274 36.12 -22.17 20.32
N ARG A 275 35.79 -21.28 19.38
CA ARG A 275 34.69 -21.43 18.41
C ARG A 275 35.19 -22.18 17.16
N PRO A 276 34.32 -22.96 16.49
CA PRO A 276 34.73 -23.96 15.51
C PRO A 276 35.41 -23.36 14.27
N ARG A 277 36.44 -24.06 13.77
CA ARG A 277 37.09 -23.75 12.46
C ARG A 277 36.13 -23.91 11.28
N GLN A 278 35.00 -24.59 11.51
CA GLN A 278 34.01 -24.94 10.51
C GLN A 278 32.64 -24.34 10.83
N CYS A 279 31.86 -24.10 9.80
CA CYS A 279 30.56 -23.44 9.89
C CYS A 279 29.63 -23.90 8.77
N ILE A 280 28.35 -23.71 9.00
CA ILE A 280 27.24 -23.93 8.06
C ILE A 280 26.66 -22.58 7.65
N ASP A 281 26.59 -21.63 8.60
CA ASP A 281 26.19 -20.25 8.36
C ASP A 281 26.99 -19.27 9.24
N ASP A 282 26.89 -17.98 8.95
CA ASP A 282 27.61 -16.90 9.64
C ASP A 282 27.44 -16.88 11.16
N ARG A 283 26.31 -17.38 11.68
CA ARG A 283 26.00 -17.33 13.11
C ARG A 283 26.88 -18.29 13.91
N GLN A 284 27.50 -19.25 13.21
CA GLN A 284 28.45 -20.20 13.78
C GLN A 284 29.88 -19.66 13.80
N CYS A 285 30.14 -18.52 13.14
CA CYS A 285 31.44 -17.86 13.13
C CYS A 285 31.55 -16.77 14.21
N SER A 286 32.78 -16.51 14.66
CA SER A 286 33.07 -15.44 15.60
C SER A 286 32.76 -14.06 15.01
N ARG A 287 32.56 -13.05 15.88
CA ARG A 287 32.32 -11.66 15.45
C ARG A 287 33.46 -11.20 14.53
N GLY A 288 33.12 -10.77 13.31
CA GLY A 288 34.11 -10.39 12.29
C GLY A 288 34.56 -11.51 11.35
N LEU A 289 34.01 -12.72 11.47
CA LEU A 289 34.21 -13.84 10.55
C LEU A 289 32.89 -14.18 9.83
N THR A 290 32.98 -14.80 8.65
CA THR A 290 31.82 -15.23 7.85
C THR A 290 32.03 -16.66 7.39
N CYS A 291 30.94 -17.40 7.14
CA CYS A 291 31.04 -18.78 6.75
C CYS A 291 31.20 -18.94 5.22
N VAL A 292 32.36 -19.39 4.77
CA VAL A 292 32.62 -19.63 3.35
C VAL A 292 33.07 -21.08 3.15
N ARG A 293 32.29 -21.84 2.36
CA ARG A 293 32.58 -23.23 2.01
C ARG A 293 32.93 -24.12 3.23
N GLY A 294 32.20 -23.95 4.32
CA GLY A 294 32.39 -24.77 5.50
C GLY A 294 33.46 -24.27 6.47
N ALA A 295 34.11 -23.12 6.23
CA ALA A 295 35.15 -22.56 7.09
C ALA A 295 34.84 -21.12 7.50
N CYS A 296 35.13 -20.79 8.77
CA CYS A 296 35.03 -19.42 9.25
C CYS A 296 36.27 -18.62 8.82
N VAL A 297 36.10 -17.84 7.76
CA VAL A 297 37.14 -16.95 7.24
C VAL A 297 36.92 -15.53 7.74
N ALA A 298 37.95 -14.68 7.69
CA ALA A 298 37.78 -13.26 7.94
C ALA A 298 36.60 -12.76 7.11
N ARG A 299 35.61 -12.15 7.76
CA ARG A 299 34.51 -11.52 7.04
C ARG A 299 35.20 -10.54 6.10
N PRO A 300 35.08 -10.70 4.77
CA PRO A 300 35.55 -9.66 3.87
C PRO A 300 34.94 -8.37 4.42
N PRO A 301 35.73 -7.29 4.58
CA PRO A 301 35.21 -6.04 5.12
C PRO A 301 33.87 -5.84 4.46
N ALA A 302 32.79 -5.75 5.27
CA ALA A 302 31.42 -5.74 4.76
C ALA A 302 31.47 -4.88 3.53
N GLU A 303 31.31 -5.48 2.35
CA GLU A 303 31.40 -4.72 1.11
C GLU A 303 30.37 -3.64 1.36
N ALA A 304 30.86 -2.41 1.60
CA ALA A 304 30.05 -1.38 2.22
C ALA A 304 28.81 -1.35 1.36
N ALA A 305 27.63 -1.71 1.90
CA ALA A 305 26.45 -2.08 1.10
C ALA A 305 26.44 -1.15 -0.10
N PRO A 306 26.65 -1.67 -1.33
CA PRO A 306 27.29 -0.94 -2.43
C PRO A 306 26.72 0.45 -2.40
N SER A 307 27.58 1.44 -2.12
CA SER A 307 27.13 2.76 -1.68
C SER A 307 26.17 3.29 -2.72
N VAL A 308 24.87 3.14 -2.45
CA VAL A 308 23.85 3.42 -3.46
C VAL A 308 23.92 4.92 -3.69
N PRO A 309 24.19 5.38 -4.92
CA PRO A 309 24.20 6.80 -5.21
C PRO A 309 22.85 7.38 -4.82
N ARG A 310 22.88 8.29 -3.84
CA ARG A 310 21.64 8.87 -3.29
C ARG A 310 21.24 10.13 -4.02
N SER A 311 22.19 10.77 -4.70
CA SER A 311 21.94 11.95 -5.51
C SER A 311 22.20 11.64 -6.96
N TRP A 312 21.33 12.12 -7.84
CA TRP A 312 21.44 11.93 -9.27
C TRP A 312 21.33 13.28 -9.94
N VAL A 313 22.30 13.61 -10.80
CA VAL A 313 22.22 14.75 -11.72
C VAL A 313 22.02 14.24 -13.12
N GLY A 314 21.14 14.86 -13.91
CA GLY A 314 20.87 14.39 -15.26
C GLY A 314 20.66 15.51 -16.27
N LEU A 315 20.92 15.19 -17.53
CA LEU A 315 20.53 16.00 -18.68
C LEU A 315 19.37 15.29 -19.37
N THR A 316 18.29 16.01 -19.63
CA THR A 316 17.07 15.49 -20.24
C THR A 316 16.73 16.27 -21.50
N PHE A 317 16.21 15.58 -22.51
CA PHE A 317 15.61 16.16 -23.69
C PHE A 317 14.17 15.63 -23.83
N SER A 318 13.23 16.53 -24.12
CA SER A 318 11.82 16.18 -24.25
C SER A 318 11.13 17.08 -25.28
N PRO A 319 10.77 16.55 -26.46
CA PRO A 319 9.88 17.23 -27.38
C PRO A 319 8.43 17.06 -26.93
N ASP A 320 7.62 18.11 -27.05
CA ASP A 320 6.19 18.04 -26.76
C ASP A 320 5.37 17.76 -28.02
N VAL A 321 4.27 17.07 -27.80
CA VAL A 321 3.19 16.92 -28.76
C VAL A 321 1.90 17.40 -28.09
N ALA A 322 1.35 18.51 -28.56
CA ALA A 322 0.11 19.06 -28.03
C ALA A 322 -1.09 18.47 -28.77
N LEU A 323 -2.16 18.17 -28.02
CA LEU A 323 -3.46 17.78 -28.55
C LEU A 323 -4.42 18.96 -28.38
N PHE A 324 -4.83 19.58 -29.48
CA PHE A 324 -5.79 20.67 -29.45
C PHE A 324 -6.72 20.67 -30.67
N SER A 325 -7.79 21.43 -30.54
CA SER A 325 -8.71 21.78 -31.61
C SER A 325 -9.13 23.23 -31.41
N GLY A 326 -9.69 23.84 -32.44
CA GLY A 326 -10.18 25.20 -32.37
C GLY A 326 -11.09 25.51 -33.54
N ARG A 327 -12.00 26.45 -33.34
CA ARG A 327 -12.84 26.98 -34.41
C ARG A 327 -12.53 28.45 -34.60
N GLU A 328 -12.50 28.89 -35.84
CA GLU A 328 -12.19 30.27 -36.22
C GLU A 328 -10.91 30.78 -35.54
N VAL A 329 -9.82 29.99 -35.59
CA VAL A 329 -8.64 30.18 -34.73
C VAL A 329 -7.90 31.49 -35.00
N CYS A 330 -7.95 31.99 -36.24
CA CYS A 330 -7.37 33.28 -36.62
C CYS A 330 -8.35 34.45 -36.54
N SER A 331 -9.59 34.24 -36.11
CA SER A 331 -10.49 35.35 -35.83
C SER A 331 -9.93 36.23 -34.71
N LEU A 332 -10.26 37.53 -34.74
CA LEU A 332 -9.85 38.47 -33.69
C LEU A 332 -10.23 37.96 -32.28
N ALA A 333 -11.44 37.40 -32.14
CA ALA A 333 -11.92 36.88 -30.87
C ALA A 333 -11.05 35.72 -30.35
N SER A 334 -10.65 34.79 -31.22
CA SER A 334 -9.76 33.67 -30.86
C SER A 334 -8.35 34.14 -30.55
N GLN A 335 -7.85 35.16 -31.24
CA GLN A 335 -6.54 35.73 -30.95
C GLN A 335 -6.50 36.54 -29.65
N GLU A 336 -7.61 37.18 -29.25
CA GLU A 336 -7.71 37.96 -28.01
C GLU A 336 -8.03 37.11 -26.78
N ARG A 337 -8.89 36.10 -26.92
CA ARG A 337 -9.44 35.32 -25.79
C ARG A 337 -9.19 33.81 -25.87
N GLY A 338 -8.87 33.30 -27.06
CA GLY A 338 -8.71 31.87 -27.34
C GLY A 338 -7.27 31.35 -27.21
N ASN A 339 -6.32 32.20 -26.81
CA ASN A 339 -4.88 31.89 -26.74
C ASN A 339 -4.30 31.37 -28.06
N PHE A 340 -4.77 31.95 -29.17
CA PHE A 340 -4.19 31.73 -30.50
C PHE A 340 -3.38 32.94 -30.92
N VAL A 341 -2.30 32.69 -31.64
CA VAL A 341 -1.53 33.71 -32.35
C VAL A 341 -1.47 33.27 -33.80
N CYS A 342 -2.00 34.07 -34.70
CA CYS A 342 -1.90 33.77 -36.13
C CYS A 342 -0.88 34.70 -36.78
N LEU A 343 0.12 34.10 -37.41
CA LEU A 343 1.21 34.81 -38.08
C LEU A 343 1.16 34.57 -39.58
N ARG A 344 1.49 35.63 -40.33
CA ARG A 344 1.78 35.52 -41.77
C ARG A 344 3.17 34.92 -41.97
N GLY A 345 3.49 34.55 -43.21
CA GLY A 345 4.81 34.00 -43.56
C GLY A 345 6.01 34.92 -43.27
N ASP A 346 5.78 36.22 -43.06
CA ASP A 346 6.80 37.19 -42.64
C ASP A 346 6.89 37.39 -41.11
N GLY A 347 6.14 36.60 -40.32
CA GLY A 347 6.13 36.65 -38.86
C GLY A 347 5.30 37.79 -38.26
N THR A 348 4.62 38.59 -39.09
CA THR A 348 3.70 39.63 -38.61
C THR A 348 2.35 39.05 -38.21
N ARG A 349 1.69 39.65 -37.20
CA ARG A 349 0.38 39.19 -36.72
C ARG A 349 -0.70 39.42 -37.78
N TYR A 350 -1.48 38.39 -38.04
CA TYR A 350 -2.67 38.47 -38.88
C TYR A 350 -3.79 39.26 -38.18
N ASP A 351 -4.35 40.24 -38.88
CA ASP A 351 -5.38 41.15 -38.37
C ASP A 351 -6.52 41.41 -39.37
N GLY A 352 -6.72 40.49 -40.31
CA GLY A 352 -7.84 40.45 -41.24
C GLY A 352 -9.15 39.98 -40.61
N ALA A 353 -10.13 39.71 -41.44
CA ALA A 353 -11.46 39.26 -41.04
C ALA A 353 -11.81 37.97 -41.80
N PRO A 354 -11.57 36.77 -41.22
CA PRO A 354 -11.93 35.51 -41.85
C PRO A 354 -13.43 35.41 -42.15
N THR A 355 -13.80 34.75 -43.24
CA THR A 355 -15.18 34.40 -43.57
C THR A 355 -15.71 33.38 -42.55
N PRO A 356 -16.78 33.69 -41.80
CA PRO A 356 -17.31 32.78 -40.81
C PRO A 356 -17.78 31.45 -41.41
N GLY A 357 -17.39 30.34 -40.79
CA GLY A 357 -17.76 28.98 -41.18
C GLY A 357 -17.05 28.44 -42.41
N VAL A 358 -16.03 29.13 -42.91
CA VAL A 358 -15.26 28.72 -44.09
C VAL A 358 -13.77 28.66 -43.75
N ALA A 359 -13.21 27.44 -43.78
CA ALA A 359 -11.84 27.15 -43.36
C ALA A 359 -11.56 27.64 -41.92
N ASN A 360 -10.32 27.98 -41.57
CA ASN A 360 -9.94 28.58 -40.27
C ASN A 360 -10.28 27.75 -39.00
N ASP A 361 -10.63 26.48 -39.16
CA ASP A 361 -10.89 25.53 -38.08
C ASP A 361 -9.70 24.55 -37.97
N VAL A 362 -9.30 24.23 -36.73
CA VAL A 362 -8.31 23.20 -36.43
C VAL A 362 -9.06 21.99 -35.88
N ASN A 363 -9.07 20.90 -36.66
CA ASN A 363 -9.59 19.61 -36.21
C ASN A 363 -8.76 19.06 -35.05
N LEU A 364 -9.39 18.27 -34.18
CA LEU A 364 -8.70 17.65 -33.06
C LEU A 364 -7.57 16.75 -33.57
N GLY A 365 -6.34 17.11 -33.20
CA GLY A 365 -5.16 16.41 -33.67
C GLY A 365 -3.91 16.74 -32.86
N PHE A 366 -2.84 16.03 -33.19
CA PHE A 366 -1.53 16.20 -32.57
C PHE A 366 -0.70 17.18 -33.39
N ALA A 367 -0.09 18.14 -32.72
CA ALA A 367 0.88 19.06 -33.31
C ALA A 367 2.19 18.99 -32.52
N LEU A 368 3.32 19.02 -33.23
CA LEU A 368 4.62 19.19 -32.60
C LEU A 368 4.65 20.56 -31.93
N ALA A 369 5.09 20.58 -30.68
CA ALA A 369 5.12 21.77 -29.87
C ALA A 369 6.56 22.06 -29.42
N THR A 370 6.71 22.84 -28.35
CA THR A 370 8.01 23.20 -27.80
C THR A 370 8.87 21.99 -27.46
N SER A 371 10.18 22.11 -27.68
CA SER A 371 11.17 21.12 -27.28
C SER A 371 11.99 21.64 -26.09
N ARG A 372 12.34 20.75 -25.15
CA ARG A 372 13.00 21.13 -23.91
C ARG A 372 14.30 20.39 -23.69
N VAL A 373 15.27 21.12 -23.16
CA VAL A 373 16.49 20.56 -22.56
C VAL A 373 16.54 21.02 -21.12
N ALA A 374 16.68 20.09 -20.17
CA ALA A 374 16.70 20.42 -18.75
C ALA A 374 17.77 19.65 -17.99
N LEU A 375 18.40 20.33 -17.05
CA LEU A 375 19.19 19.72 -15.98
C LEU A 375 18.23 19.27 -14.89
N ALA A 376 18.46 18.07 -14.39
CA ALA A 376 17.66 17.46 -13.33
C ALA A 376 18.55 17.14 -12.13
N TYR A 377 17.98 17.28 -10.93
CA TYR A 377 18.55 16.75 -9.70
C TYR A 377 17.47 15.93 -9.00
N ASP A 378 17.76 14.65 -8.73
CA ASP A 378 16.91 13.79 -7.91
C ASP A 378 17.68 13.25 -6.72
N ARG A 379 16.96 13.08 -5.62
CA ARG A 379 17.44 12.43 -4.42
C ARG A 379 16.63 11.17 -4.15
N LEU A 380 17.31 10.05 -3.93
CA LEU A 380 16.73 8.82 -3.44
C LEU A 380 16.34 9.01 -1.96
N VAL A 381 15.04 9.12 -1.70
CA VAL A 381 14.49 9.38 -0.36
C VAL A 381 14.02 8.11 0.35
N LEU A 382 13.59 7.10 -0.41
CA LEU A 382 13.33 5.73 0.02
C LEU A 382 14.01 4.77 -0.95
N ASP A 383 14.09 3.47 -0.63
CA ASP A 383 14.76 2.48 -1.49
C ASP A 383 14.22 2.42 -2.94
N ASN A 384 12.98 2.89 -3.16
CA ASN A 384 12.29 2.90 -4.46
C ASN A 384 11.60 4.23 -4.81
N LEU A 385 11.93 5.32 -4.12
CA LEU A 385 11.34 6.65 -4.38
C LEU A 385 12.42 7.69 -4.53
N THR A 386 12.42 8.40 -5.67
CA THR A 386 13.22 9.61 -5.84
C THR A 386 12.33 10.85 -5.86
N VAL A 387 12.84 11.93 -5.27
CA VAL A 387 12.22 13.25 -5.30
C VAL A 387 13.25 14.25 -5.79
N GLY A 388 12.85 15.11 -6.70
CA GLY A 388 13.77 15.99 -7.39
C GLY A 388 13.11 17.15 -8.09
N GLY A 389 13.91 17.87 -8.86
CA GLY A 389 13.43 18.94 -9.70
C GLY A 389 14.26 19.11 -10.96
N ARG A 390 13.74 19.89 -11.89
CA ARG A 390 14.43 20.25 -13.13
C ARG A 390 14.41 21.74 -13.37
N VAL A 391 15.50 22.22 -13.94
CA VAL A 391 15.62 23.56 -14.50
C VAL A 391 16.13 23.43 -15.94
N GLY A 392 15.47 24.08 -16.86
CA GLY A 392 15.76 23.93 -18.28
C GLY A 392 15.30 25.07 -19.14
N PHE A 393 15.56 24.90 -20.42
CA PHE A 393 15.20 25.83 -21.48
C PHE A 393 14.24 25.16 -22.46
N ALA A 394 13.23 25.91 -22.91
CA ALA A 394 12.30 25.50 -23.95
C ALA A 394 12.55 26.29 -25.24
N ALA A 395 12.50 25.62 -26.38
CA ALA A 395 12.66 26.19 -27.71
C ALA A 395 11.44 25.86 -28.60
N GLY A 396 11.25 26.64 -29.67
CA GLY A 396 10.13 26.47 -30.61
C GLY A 396 8.84 27.20 -30.20
N GLY A 397 8.92 28.13 -29.25
CA GLY A 397 7.78 29.00 -28.91
C GLY A 397 7.69 30.25 -29.77
N THR A 398 6.50 30.86 -29.83
CA THR A 398 6.24 31.99 -30.73
C THR A 398 6.50 33.33 -30.06
N THR A 399 7.28 34.18 -30.72
CA THR A 399 7.54 35.58 -30.33
C THR A 399 7.14 36.57 -31.43
N GLY A 400 6.66 36.06 -32.57
CA GLY A 400 6.22 36.87 -33.70
C GLY A 400 4.93 37.64 -33.39
N GLY A 401 4.69 38.72 -34.14
CA GLY A 401 3.43 39.44 -34.06
C GLY A 401 3.06 39.97 -32.65
N GLY A 402 4.05 40.28 -31.82
CA GLY A 402 3.85 40.77 -30.44
C GLY A 402 3.52 39.67 -29.41
N ALA A 403 3.62 38.39 -29.79
CA ALA A 403 3.50 37.29 -28.84
C ALA A 403 4.69 37.24 -27.87
N SER A 404 4.46 36.73 -26.67
CA SER A 404 5.49 36.49 -25.68
C SER A 404 5.62 34.99 -25.41
N PHE A 405 6.85 34.53 -25.27
CA PHE A 405 7.18 33.16 -24.94
C PHE A 405 8.09 33.13 -23.71
N LEU A 406 7.75 32.27 -22.74
CA LEU A 406 8.59 31.99 -21.57
C LEU A 406 9.48 30.77 -21.87
N PRO A 407 10.78 30.96 -22.17
CA PRO A 407 11.66 29.86 -22.54
C PRO A 407 12.23 29.11 -21.33
N LEU A 408 11.61 29.25 -20.15
CA LEU A 408 12.04 28.64 -18.90
C LEU A 408 11.22 27.38 -18.60
N HIS A 409 11.89 26.31 -18.17
CA HIS A 409 11.28 25.12 -17.59
C HIS A 409 11.70 24.98 -16.14
N LEU A 410 10.75 24.99 -15.22
CA LEU A 410 10.94 24.66 -13.81
C LEU A 410 9.97 23.55 -13.42
N GLU A 411 10.47 22.50 -12.78
CA GLU A 411 9.67 21.32 -12.45
C GLU A 411 10.07 20.76 -11.09
N ALA A 412 9.06 20.37 -10.30
CA ALA A 412 9.22 19.43 -9.20
C ALA A 412 8.69 18.07 -9.63
N ARG A 413 9.42 17.00 -9.32
CA ARG A 413 9.06 15.62 -9.71
C ARG A 413 9.30 14.60 -8.61
N ALA A 414 8.47 13.58 -8.61
CA ALA A 414 8.66 12.36 -7.83
C ALA A 414 8.55 11.14 -8.75
N GLN A 415 9.46 10.18 -8.59
CA GLN A 415 9.49 8.95 -9.37
C GLN A 415 9.44 7.75 -8.42
N TYR A 416 8.42 6.93 -8.56
CA TYR A 416 8.25 5.70 -7.80
C TYR A 416 8.64 4.51 -8.68
N PHE A 417 9.69 3.80 -8.28
CA PHE A 417 10.20 2.64 -8.97
C PHE A 417 9.47 1.38 -8.51
N LEU A 418 9.05 0.55 -9.47
CA LEU A 418 8.13 -0.57 -9.22
C LEU A 418 8.82 -1.84 -8.65
N MET A 419 10.06 -1.71 -8.19
CA MET A 419 10.88 -2.81 -7.66
C MET A 419 11.26 -2.53 -6.20
N ALA A 420 11.63 -3.57 -5.45
CA ALA A 420 11.93 -3.44 -4.02
C ALA A 420 13.25 -2.72 -3.71
N ARG A 421 14.31 -2.96 -4.50
CA ARG A 421 15.63 -2.31 -4.36
C ARG A 421 16.25 -1.95 -5.71
N PRO A 422 15.59 -1.08 -6.50
CA PRO A 422 15.96 -0.80 -7.89
C PRO A 422 17.38 -0.27 -8.05
N PHE A 423 17.90 0.45 -7.06
CA PHE A 423 19.22 1.07 -7.12
C PHE A 423 20.36 0.18 -6.57
N ALA A 424 20.05 -1.00 -6.02
CA ALA A 424 21.05 -1.93 -5.52
C ALA A 424 21.64 -2.83 -6.62
N GLU A 425 20.97 -2.92 -7.77
CA GLU A 425 21.35 -3.78 -8.89
C GLU A 425 21.44 -2.96 -10.19
N LEU A 426 22.26 -3.46 -11.12
CA LEU A 426 22.31 -2.97 -12.50
C LEU A 426 21.08 -3.46 -13.28
N GLY A 427 20.73 -2.75 -14.34
CA GLY A 427 19.66 -3.15 -15.25
C GLY A 427 18.48 -2.18 -15.31
N ALA A 428 17.34 -2.69 -15.79
CA ALA A 428 16.15 -1.89 -16.08
C ALA A 428 15.33 -1.63 -14.82
N ARG A 429 14.98 -0.37 -14.58
CA ARG A 429 14.23 0.09 -13.42
C ARG A 429 12.94 0.76 -13.88
N PRO A 430 11.82 0.02 -13.99
CA PRO A 430 10.55 0.61 -14.38
C PRO A 430 10.03 1.53 -13.27
N PHE A 431 9.47 2.67 -13.65
CA PHE A 431 8.94 3.66 -12.73
C PHE A 431 7.67 4.33 -13.26
N VAL A 432 6.89 4.85 -12.32
CA VAL A 432 5.84 5.84 -12.57
C VAL A 432 6.28 7.18 -11.99
N LEU A 433 5.85 8.28 -12.60
CA LEU A 433 6.23 9.62 -12.20
C LEU A 433 5.03 10.53 -12.08
N ALA A 434 5.13 11.48 -11.15
CA ALA A 434 4.25 12.62 -11.04
C ALA A 434 5.10 13.89 -10.95
N ALA A 435 4.70 14.93 -11.68
CA ALA A 435 5.44 16.18 -11.69
C ALA A 435 4.54 17.39 -11.98
N ALA A 436 4.92 18.55 -11.44
CA ALA A 436 4.24 19.81 -11.67
C ALA A 436 5.26 20.94 -11.74
N GLY A 437 4.91 22.03 -12.42
CA GLY A 437 5.87 23.09 -12.66
C GLY A 437 5.36 24.25 -13.48
N VAL A 438 6.33 25.03 -13.96
CA VAL A 438 6.14 26.18 -14.82
C VAL A 438 6.94 25.96 -16.11
N ALA A 439 6.24 25.89 -17.23
CA ALA A 439 6.79 25.85 -18.58
C ALA A 439 5.72 26.27 -19.57
N GLN A 440 6.07 27.04 -20.58
CA GLN A 440 5.17 27.35 -21.68
C GLN A 440 5.26 26.26 -22.76
N VAL A 441 4.10 25.89 -23.32
CA VAL A 441 3.97 24.98 -24.47
C VAL A 441 3.26 25.75 -25.57
N ASP A 442 3.95 25.96 -26.68
CA ASP A 442 3.36 26.55 -27.89
C ASP A 442 3.33 25.47 -28.96
N ALA A 443 2.20 25.35 -29.65
CA ALA A 443 1.99 24.35 -30.70
C ALA A 443 1.44 25.01 -31.96
N GLU A 444 2.10 24.81 -33.09
CA GLU A 444 1.78 25.50 -34.34
C GLU A 444 1.21 24.55 -35.38
N VAL A 445 0.19 25.02 -36.10
CA VAL A 445 -0.39 24.35 -37.25
C VAL A 445 -0.68 25.37 -38.34
N ASP A 446 -0.51 24.97 -39.60
CA ASP A 446 -0.92 25.79 -40.73
C ASP A 446 -2.43 25.71 -40.92
N VAL A 447 -3.07 26.87 -41.10
CA VAL A 447 -4.51 26.97 -41.39
C VAL A 447 -4.75 27.82 -42.63
N GLU A 448 -5.68 27.38 -43.47
CA GLU A 448 -6.15 28.18 -44.59
C GLU A 448 -7.22 29.16 -44.11
N VAL A 449 -7.11 30.41 -44.56
CA VAL A 449 -8.06 31.48 -44.27
C VAL A 449 -8.54 32.09 -45.57
N LEU A 450 -9.86 32.20 -45.68
CA LEU A 450 -10.55 32.99 -46.69
C LEU A 450 -11.04 34.28 -46.05
N GLU A 451 -10.54 35.44 -46.48
CA GLU A 451 -11.05 36.73 -45.97
C GLU A 451 -12.55 36.88 -46.22
N ASP A 452 -13.26 37.68 -45.44
CA ASP A 452 -14.64 38.05 -45.73
C ASP A 452 -14.69 39.10 -46.85
N ALA A 453 -15.47 38.82 -47.90
CA ALA A 453 -15.49 39.66 -49.10
C ALA A 453 -16.00 41.08 -48.80
N ALA A 454 -17.02 41.20 -47.94
CA ALA A 454 -17.60 42.48 -47.59
C ALA A 454 -16.64 43.30 -46.71
N ALA A 455 -15.95 42.65 -45.77
CA ALA A 455 -14.98 43.27 -44.88
C ALA A 455 -13.75 43.77 -45.66
N CYS A 456 -13.15 42.92 -46.51
CA CYS A 456 -11.92 43.25 -47.24
C CYS A 456 -12.16 43.98 -48.57
N GLY A 457 -13.42 44.20 -48.98
CA GLY A 457 -13.79 44.91 -50.21
C GLY A 457 -13.56 44.12 -51.50
N ALA A 458 -13.60 42.79 -51.42
CA ALA A 458 -13.56 41.91 -52.59
C ALA A 458 -14.95 41.74 -53.23
N GLY A 459 -14.98 41.32 -54.49
CA GLY A 459 -16.21 40.88 -55.16
C GLY A 459 -16.68 39.49 -54.70
N PRO A 460 -17.82 39.00 -55.22
CA PRO A 460 -18.43 37.74 -54.75
C PRO A 460 -17.65 36.47 -55.15
N ALA A 461 -16.77 36.55 -56.16
CA ALA A 461 -15.94 35.42 -56.56
C ALA A 461 -14.80 35.18 -55.56
N ILE A 462 -14.52 33.92 -55.22
CA ILE A 462 -13.42 33.55 -54.29
C ILE A 462 -12.03 33.97 -54.79
N THR A 463 -11.88 34.22 -56.09
CA THR A 463 -10.65 34.71 -56.74
C THR A 463 -10.55 36.23 -56.79
N SER A 464 -11.59 36.96 -56.37
CA SER A 464 -11.56 38.42 -56.34
C SER A 464 -10.62 38.90 -55.23
N PRO A 465 -9.62 39.76 -55.54
CA PRO A 465 -8.66 40.23 -54.53
C PRO A 465 -9.33 41.18 -53.53
N CYS A 466 -8.83 41.17 -52.30
CA CYS A 466 -9.18 42.19 -51.32
C CYS A 466 -8.60 43.55 -51.75
N THR A 467 -9.31 44.63 -51.44
CA THR A 467 -8.94 45.99 -51.84
C THR A 467 -8.88 46.97 -50.68
N ARG A 468 -9.47 46.62 -49.53
CA ARG A 468 -9.44 47.43 -48.32
C ARG A 468 -8.38 46.90 -47.35
N PRO A 469 -7.58 47.79 -46.75
CA PRO A 469 -6.62 47.40 -45.74
C PRO A 469 -7.31 47.01 -44.42
N GLY A 470 -6.68 46.09 -43.68
CA GLY A 470 -7.02 45.75 -42.30
C GLY A 470 -6.55 46.81 -41.28
N ARG A 471 -6.53 46.46 -40.00
CA ARG A 471 -6.18 47.40 -38.90
C ARG A 471 -4.73 47.88 -38.97
N SER A 472 -3.84 47.05 -39.49
CA SER A 472 -2.41 47.31 -39.71
C SER A 472 -2.15 48.20 -40.93
N GLY A 473 -3.18 48.56 -41.69
CA GLY A 473 -3.02 49.29 -42.95
C GLY A 473 -2.59 48.40 -44.12
N ARG A 474 -2.42 47.09 -43.90
CA ARG A 474 -2.06 46.11 -44.93
C ARG A 474 -3.31 45.52 -45.58
N VAL A 475 -3.26 45.31 -46.89
CA VAL A 475 -4.28 44.54 -47.61
C VAL A 475 -3.95 43.06 -47.50
N GLU A 476 -4.91 42.27 -47.01
CA GLU A 476 -4.78 40.81 -46.89
C GLU A 476 -4.92 40.11 -48.24
N GLU A 477 -4.27 38.97 -48.39
CA GLU A 477 -4.53 38.07 -49.50
C GLU A 477 -5.91 37.44 -49.35
N ARG A 478 -6.63 37.29 -50.48
CA ARG A 478 -8.00 36.76 -50.46
C ARG A 478 -8.08 35.36 -49.85
N GLN A 479 -7.12 34.51 -50.23
CA GLN A 479 -6.92 33.16 -49.72
C GLN A 479 -5.47 33.09 -49.27
N GLN A 480 -5.21 32.70 -48.02
CA GLN A 480 -3.87 32.63 -47.48
C GLN A 480 -3.72 31.50 -46.46
N THR A 481 -2.49 31.03 -46.31
CA THR A 481 -2.12 30.10 -45.24
C THR A 481 -1.44 30.88 -44.12
N LEU A 482 -1.92 30.68 -42.90
CA LEU A 482 -1.39 31.31 -41.69
C LEU A 482 -0.87 30.25 -40.74
N ALA A 483 0.21 30.57 -40.03
CA ALA A 483 0.69 29.78 -38.92
C ALA A 483 -0.16 30.11 -37.68
N ALA A 484 -1.04 29.19 -37.28
CA ALA A 484 -1.86 29.31 -36.08
C ALA A 484 -1.17 28.63 -34.90
N THR A 485 -0.55 29.42 -34.03
CA THR A 485 0.09 28.94 -32.80
C THR A 485 -0.91 28.95 -31.64
N ARG A 486 -1.16 27.79 -31.03
CA ARG A 486 -1.83 27.67 -29.73
C ARG A 486 -0.82 27.91 -28.61
N GLN A 487 -0.97 28.98 -27.85
CA GLN A 487 -0.18 29.23 -26.65
C GLN A 487 -0.86 28.59 -25.44
N ALA A 488 -0.31 27.51 -24.92
CA ALA A 488 -0.86 26.83 -23.75
C ALA A 488 -0.50 27.58 -22.45
N GLY A 489 -1.14 27.18 -21.36
CA GLY A 489 -0.87 27.73 -20.04
C GLY A 489 0.57 27.49 -19.59
N GLN A 490 1.11 28.41 -18.80
CA GLN A 490 2.49 28.33 -18.31
C GLN A 490 2.66 27.41 -17.09
N GLY A 491 1.59 27.09 -16.36
CA GLY A 491 1.63 26.07 -15.31
C GLY A 491 1.32 24.70 -15.89
N PHE A 492 1.89 23.63 -15.33
CA PHE A 492 1.52 22.27 -15.75
C PHE A 492 1.49 21.28 -14.58
N ALA A 493 0.71 20.22 -14.77
CA ALA A 493 0.74 19.00 -13.97
C ALA A 493 0.82 17.79 -14.91
N SER A 494 1.57 16.78 -14.51
CA SER A 494 1.89 15.64 -15.37
C SER A 494 1.96 14.34 -14.59
N LEU A 495 1.54 13.27 -15.26
CA LEU A 495 1.74 11.88 -14.87
C LEU A 495 2.48 11.17 -16.00
N GLY A 496 3.29 10.18 -15.66
CA GLY A 496 4.01 9.43 -16.67
C GLY A 496 4.53 8.11 -16.17
N ALA A 497 5.11 7.34 -17.09
CA ALA A 497 5.79 6.10 -16.80
C ALA A 497 7.04 6.00 -17.67
N GLY A 498 8.01 5.23 -17.20
CA GLY A 498 9.28 5.09 -17.88
C GLY A 498 10.12 3.93 -17.37
N VAL A 499 11.30 3.80 -17.97
CA VAL A 499 12.33 2.84 -17.58
C VAL A 499 13.65 3.58 -17.47
N ALA A 500 14.31 3.43 -16.32
CA ALA A 500 15.69 3.85 -16.11
C ALA A 500 16.60 2.63 -16.25
N TYR A 501 17.40 2.57 -17.31
CA TYR A 501 18.38 1.50 -17.53
C TYR A 501 19.74 1.90 -16.97
N ALA A 502 20.25 1.15 -15.99
CA ALA A 502 21.53 1.39 -15.35
C ALA A 502 22.59 0.38 -15.80
N PRO A 503 23.39 0.68 -16.86
CA PRO A 503 24.45 -0.21 -17.31
C PRO A 503 25.68 -0.19 -16.38
N LEU A 504 25.83 0.85 -15.56
CA LEU A 504 26.90 1.05 -14.57
C LEU A 504 26.28 1.57 -13.27
N GLU A 505 26.96 1.42 -12.14
CA GLU A 505 26.40 1.77 -10.81
C GLU A 505 25.97 3.23 -10.70
N ALA A 506 26.73 4.13 -11.32
CA ALA A 506 26.53 5.58 -11.27
C ALA A 506 26.03 6.18 -12.60
N VAL A 507 25.59 5.37 -13.57
CA VAL A 507 25.11 5.87 -14.87
C VAL A 507 23.73 5.30 -15.16
N SER A 508 22.78 6.14 -15.54
CA SER A 508 21.43 5.74 -15.91
C SER A 508 20.94 6.42 -17.18
N LEU A 509 20.40 5.62 -18.09
CA LEU A 509 19.66 6.07 -19.27
C LEU A 509 18.17 6.00 -18.97
N ASN A 510 17.49 7.12 -19.04
CA ASN A 510 16.08 7.26 -18.72
C ASN A 510 15.27 7.43 -19.99
N LEU A 511 14.21 6.63 -20.14
CA LEU A 511 13.20 6.80 -21.16
C LEU A 511 11.85 6.90 -20.46
N ALA A 512 11.07 7.94 -20.77
CA ALA A 512 9.74 8.11 -20.19
C ALA A 512 8.75 8.69 -21.21
N LEU A 513 7.48 8.43 -20.96
CA LEU A 513 6.37 9.10 -21.64
C LEU A 513 5.52 9.81 -20.58
N ARG A 514 5.27 11.10 -20.79
CA ARG A 514 4.51 11.95 -19.87
C ARG A 514 3.25 12.45 -20.55
N ALA A 515 2.15 12.43 -19.82
CA ALA A 515 0.92 13.10 -20.17
C ALA A 515 0.70 14.28 -19.21
N SER A 516 0.51 15.46 -19.79
CA SER A 516 0.46 16.72 -19.04
C SER A 516 -0.80 17.52 -19.39
N LEU A 517 -1.32 18.25 -18.40
CA LEU A 517 -2.30 19.31 -18.58
C LEU A 517 -1.68 20.64 -18.18
N THR A 518 -1.90 21.66 -19.00
CA THR A 518 -1.41 23.02 -18.79
C THR A 518 -2.48 23.95 -18.19
N PHE A 519 -2.07 25.06 -17.57
CA PHE A 519 -2.95 26.00 -16.87
C PHE A 519 -2.42 27.44 -16.96
N PRO A 520 -3.28 28.48 -17.06
CA PRO A 520 -4.74 28.41 -17.06
C PRO A 520 -5.35 28.01 -18.42
N ALA A 521 -4.62 28.18 -19.52
CA ALA A 521 -5.07 27.74 -20.85
C ALA A 521 -4.86 26.23 -20.99
N VAL A 522 -5.91 25.46 -20.69
CA VAL A 522 -5.86 24.01 -20.65
C VAL A 522 -5.63 23.41 -22.05
N THR A 523 -4.50 22.76 -22.18
CA THR A 523 -4.10 21.98 -23.35
C THR A 523 -3.47 20.68 -22.89
N ALA A 524 -3.86 19.55 -23.50
CA ALA A 524 -3.26 18.25 -23.24
C ALA A 524 -1.96 18.11 -24.04
N VAL A 525 -0.92 17.60 -23.39
CA VAL A 525 0.41 17.48 -23.98
C VAL A 525 0.99 16.10 -23.67
N LEU A 526 1.54 15.45 -24.68
CA LEU A 526 2.35 14.24 -24.55
C LEU A 526 3.82 14.60 -24.74
N SER A 527 4.66 14.21 -23.79
CA SER A 527 6.08 14.55 -23.81
C SER A 527 6.89 13.26 -23.64
N PRO A 528 7.33 12.61 -24.74
CA PRO A 528 8.40 11.62 -24.65
C PRO A 528 9.66 12.28 -24.12
N GLU A 529 10.44 11.52 -23.36
CA GLU A 529 11.63 12.01 -22.68
C GLU A 529 12.75 10.99 -22.79
N VAL A 530 13.94 11.50 -23.10
CA VAL A 530 15.21 10.78 -22.98
C VAL A 530 16.12 11.54 -22.03
N GLY A 531 16.82 10.83 -21.16
CA GLY A 531 17.76 11.46 -20.24
C GLY A 531 18.97 10.58 -19.92
N LEU A 532 20.09 11.23 -19.66
CA LEU A 532 21.28 10.60 -19.10
C LEU A 532 21.48 11.15 -17.69
N SER A 533 21.69 10.28 -16.71
CA SER A 533 21.87 10.66 -15.31
C SER A 533 23.10 10.01 -14.70
N LEU A 534 23.76 10.76 -13.83
CA LEU A 534 24.96 10.38 -13.10
C LEU A 534 24.67 10.38 -11.59
N GLY A 535 24.93 9.26 -10.93
CA GLY A 535 24.74 9.09 -9.49
C GLY A 535 26.01 9.43 -8.70
N PHE A 536 25.85 10.03 -7.52
CA PHE A 536 26.92 10.25 -6.53
C PHE A 536 26.44 10.19 -5.07
#